data_AF-A0A8T0VAI1-F1
#
_entry.id   AF-A0A8T0VAI1-F1
#
_cell.length_a   1.000
_cell.length_b   1.000
_cell.length_c   1.000
_cell.angle_alpha   90.00
_cell.angle_beta   90.00
_cell.angle_gamma   90.00
#
_symmetry.space_group_name_H-M   'P 1'
#
loop_
_entity.id
_entity.type
_entity.pdbx_description
1 polymer ?
#
loop_
_entity_poly.entity_id
_entity_poly.type
_entity_poly.pdbx_seq_one_letter_code
_entity_poly.pdbx_strand_id
1 'polypeptide(L)'
;MASPEPAAQPIPAQERSPPAAAGREEAPREPVPEAAAPGAAEAEEECECEFCFFMKAGGCKDAYVALEECFEAAQKEGADFDERCDEVTANLRKCMDAHAHYYLPVLLRAVRVPGEEV
;
A
#
# COMPACT_ATOMS: atom_id res chain seq x y z
N MET A 1 22.93 -34.91 26.07
CA MET A 1 21.76 -34.56 26.90
C MET A 1 20.94 -33.56 26.09
N ALA A 2 20.14 -33.95 25.10
CA ALA A 2 18.94 -34.78 25.11
C ALA A 2 17.78 -34.17 25.93
N SER A 3 16.91 -33.47 25.19
CA SER A 3 15.48 -33.23 25.43
C SER A 3 15.03 -32.24 26.55
N PRO A 4 13.79 -31.70 26.50
CA PRO A 4 12.73 -31.92 25.48
C PRO A 4 11.93 -30.67 25.01
N GLU A 5 11.29 -30.80 23.84
CA GLU A 5 10.01 -30.15 23.51
C GLU A 5 8.92 -30.57 24.51
N PRO A 6 7.97 -29.69 24.84
CA PRO A 6 6.62 -30.10 25.21
C PRO A 6 5.65 -29.68 24.10
N ALA A 7 5.15 -30.64 23.32
CA ALA A 7 3.94 -31.40 23.59
C ALA A 7 2.66 -30.57 23.43
N ALA A 8 1.93 -30.88 22.36
CA ALA A 8 0.55 -30.54 22.13
C ALA A 8 -0.37 -30.98 23.28
N GLN A 9 -1.45 -30.22 23.48
CA GLN A 9 -2.86 -30.61 23.80
C GLN A 9 -3.57 -29.53 24.67
N PRO A 10 -4.91 -29.50 24.77
CA PRO A 10 -5.96 -29.71 23.77
C PRO A 10 -7.01 -28.55 23.75
N ILE A 11 -7.86 -28.54 22.74
CA ILE A 11 -9.03 -27.66 22.59
C ILE A 11 -10.18 -28.21 23.45
N PRO A 12 -10.84 -27.43 24.33
CA PRO A 12 -12.13 -27.82 24.88
C PRO A 12 -13.25 -27.19 24.07
N ALA A 13 -13.99 -28.04 23.35
CA ALA A 13 -15.35 -27.76 22.94
C ALA A 13 -16.25 -27.72 24.19
N GLN A 14 -17.07 -26.68 24.32
CA GLN A 14 -18.29 -26.79 25.12
C GLN A 14 -19.44 -26.09 24.42
N GLU A 15 -20.21 -26.91 23.72
CA GLU A 15 -21.60 -26.64 23.37
C GLU A 15 -22.45 -26.53 24.65
N ARG A 16 -23.38 -25.56 24.68
CA ARG A 16 -24.83 -25.76 24.89
C ARG A 16 -25.49 -24.48 25.44
N SER A 17 -26.27 -23.85 24.56
CA SER A 17 -27.35 -22.90 24.86
C SER A 17 -28.57 -23.60 25.53
N PRO A 18 -29.73 -22.93 25.74
CA PRO A 18 -30.09 -21.83 26.67
C PRO A 18 -31.35 -22.28 27.53
N PRO A 19 -32.24 -21.44 28.14
CA PRO A 19 -33.19 -20.55 27.42
C PRO A 19 -33.77 -19.29 28.16
N ALA A 20 -34.44 -18.44 27.34
CA ALA A 20 -35.71 -17.70 27.57
C ALA A 20 -35.76 -16.52 28.59
N ALA A 21 -36.52 -15.42 28.41
CA ALA A 21 -37.38 -14.90 27.33
C ALA A 21 -37.91 -13.49 27.74
N ALA A 22 -38.63 -12.86 26.79
CA ALA A 22 -39.61 -11.73 26.90
C ALA A 22 -39.05 -10.32 26.59
N GLY A 23 -39.63 -9.52 25.69
CA GLY A 23 -40.85 -9.60 24.86
C GLY A 23 -40.78 -8.52 23.75
N ARG A 24 -41.20 -8.83 22.50
CA ARG A 24 -42.48 -8.49 21.84
C ARG A 24 -42.68 -6.98 21.56
N GLU A 25 -42.63 -6.57 20.28
CA GLU A 25 -43.77 -6.02 19.52
C GLU A 25 -43.43 -5.90 18.02
N GLU A 26 -44.47 -5.86 17.18
CA GLU A 26 -44.57 -6.25 15.77
C GLU A 26 -44.49 -5.04 14.79
N ALA A 27 -44.21 -5.33 13.51
CA ALA A 27 -43.83 -4.45 12.40
C ALA A 27 -44.93 -3.50 11.86
N PRO A 28 -44.62 -2.63 10.86
CA PRO A 28 -44.79 -3.08 9.47
C PRO A 28 -43.77 -2.56 8.43
N ARG A 29 -43.18 -3.53 7.72
CA ARG A 29 -42.92 -3.67 6.27
C ARG A 29 -43.07 -2.43 5.35
N GLU A 30 -41.98 -2.08 4.66
CA GLU A 30 -41.99 -1.70 3.24
C GLU A 30 -40.85 -2.44 2.51
N PRO A 31 -41.09 -3.05 1.33
CA PRO A 31 -40.06 -3.73 0.55
C PRO A 31 -39.40 -2.74 -0.42
N VAL A 32 -38.07 -2.67 -0.42
CA VAL A 32 -37.32 -2.05 -1.54
C VAL A 32 -36.33 -3.07 -2.12
N PRO A 33 -36.35 -3.24 -3.46
CA PRO A 33 -35.84 -4.43 -4.13
C PRO A 33 -34.32 -4.47 -4.26
N GLU A 34 -33.84 -5.72 -4.25
CA GLU A 34 -32.57 -6.20 -4.79
C GLU A 34 -32.33 -5.71 -6.22
N ALA A 35 -31.19 -5.07 -6.47
CA ALA A 35 -30.59 -5.02 -7.80
C ALA A 35 -29.10 -4.65 -7.75
N ALA A 36 -28.29 -5.63 -8.13
CA ALA A 36 -27.02 -5.52 -8.83
C ALA A 36 -25.76 -5.07 -8.06
N ALA A 37 -25.04 -6.04 -7.50
CA ALA A 37 -23.66 -6.25 -7.96
C ALA A 37 -23.75 -7.21 -9.17
N PRO A 38 -22.89 -7.13 -10.22
CA PRO A 38 -21.49 -6.75 -10.15
C PRO A 38 -21.08 -5.77 -11.27
N GLY A 39 -20.55 -4.63 -10.86
CA GLY A 39 -19.75 -3.79 -11.75
C GLY A 39 -18.37 -3.68 -11.12
N ALA A 40 -17.57 -4.74 -11.23
CA ALA A 40 -16.13 -4.57 -11.32
C ALA A 40 -15.88 -3.77 -12.62
N ALA A 41 -16.17 -2.48 -12.57
CA ALA A 41 -15.33 -1.55 -13.29
C ALA A 41 -14.00 -1.72 -12.59
N GLU A 42 -13.10 -2.40 -13.27
CA GLU A 42 -11.67 -2.22 -13.13
C GLU A 42 -11.43 -0.71 -13.27
N ALA A 43 -11.74 0.05 -12.21
CA ALA A 43 -10.90 1.16 -11.86
C ALA A 43 -9.58 0.46 -11.67
N GLU A 44 -8.73 0.58 -12.69
CA GLU A 44 -7.30 0.46 -12.54
C GLU A 44 -7.00 1.35 -11.34
N GLU A 45 -7.07 0.77 -10.15
CA GLU A 45 -6.63 1.40 -8.94
C GLU A 45 -5.14 1.44 -9.21
N GLU A 46 -4.70 2.53 -9.85
CA GLU A 46 -3.36 3.03 -9.75
C GLU A 46 -3.16 3.14 -8.24
N CYS A 47 -2.74 2.02 -7.62
CA CYS A 47 -2.25 1.97 -6.26
C CYS A 47 -1.07 2.91 -6.29
N GLU A 48 -1.33 4.19 -6.08
CA GLU A 48 -0.33 5.23 -6.11
C GLU A 48 0.68 4.80 -5.06
N CYS A 49 1.88 4.45 -5.52
CA CYS A 49 2.91 3.96 -4.63
C CYS A 49 3.12 5.02 -3.53
N GLU A 50 3.21 4.59 -2.26
CA GLU A 50 3.33 5.52 -1.12
C GLU A 50 4.51 6.48 -1.29
N PHE A 51 5.56 6.02 -1.97
CA PHE A 51 6.69 6.85 -2.35
C PHE A 51 6.33 7.91 -3.40
N CYS A 52 5.51 7.57 -4.40
CA CYS A 52 4.99 8.54 -5.38
C CYS A 52 4.20 9.66 -4.70
N PHE A 53 3.31 9.31 -3.76
CA PHE A 53 2.57 10.30 -2.98
C PHE A 53 3.52 11.21 -2.17
N PHE A 54 4.50 10.62 -1.49
CA PHE A 54 5.50 11.39 -0.73
C PHE A 54 6.29 12.36 -1.63
N MET A 55 6.73 11.90 -2.79
CA MET A 55 7.48 12.72 -3.74
C MET A 55 6.64 13.87 -4.30
N LYS A 56 5.37 13.61 -4.63
CA LYS A 56 4.40 14.62 -5.11
C LYS A 56 3.99 15.63 -4.03
N ALA A 57 4.11 15.29 -2.75
CA ALA A 57 3.82 16.20 -1.63
C ALA A 57 4.99 17.14 -1.27
N GLY A 58 6.19 16.88 -1.80
CA GLY A 58 7.40 17.64 -1.47
C GLY A 58 7.73 18.80 -2.43
N GLY A 59 8.76 19.57 -2.10
CA GLY A 59 9.22 20.73 -2.90
C GLY A 59 9.82 20.38 -4.27
N CYS A 60 10.16 19.11 -4.50
CA CYS A 60 10.65 18.59 -5.77
C CYS A 60 9.56 17.93 -6.63
N LYS A 61 8.28 18.20 -6.35
CA LYS A 61 7.14 17.64 -7.08
C LYS A 61 7.30 17.78 -8.61
N ASP A 62 7.62 18.97 -9.09
CA ASP A 62 7.67 19.21 -10.55
C ASP A 62 8.78 18.39 -11.22
N ALA A 63 9.95 18.28 -10.57
CA ALA A 63 11.04 17.43 -11.06
C ALA A 63 10.66 15.93 -11.02
N TYR A 64 9.84 15.53 -10.05
CA TYR A 64 9.36 14.16 -9.93
C TYR A 64 8.31 13.82 -11.00
N VAL A 65 7.36 14.71 -11.25
CA VAL A 65 6.35 14.55 -12.32
C VAL A 65 7.04 14.47 -13.68
N ALA A 66 8.05 15.31 -13.93
CA ALA A 66 8.84 15.23 -15.17
C ALA A 66 9.53 13.86 -15.33
N LEU A 67 9.98 13.26 -14.23
CA LEU A 67 10.56 11.92 -14.25
C LEU A 67 9.52 10.85 -14.57
N GLU A 68 8.31 10.95 -14.00
CA GLU A 68 7.20 10.05 -14.30
C GLU A 68 6.80 10.14 -15.79
N GLU A 69 6.68 11.35 -16.34
CA GLU A 69 6.38 11.56 -17.76
C GLU A 69 7.48 10.97 -18.66
N CYS A 70 8.75 11.12 -18.27
CA CYS A 70 9.86 10.51 -18.99
C CYS A 70 9.82 8.97 -18.92
N PHE A 71 9.50 8.40 -17.76
CA PHE A 71 9.33 6.96 -17.56
C PHE A 71 8.22 6.40 -18.44
N GLU A 72 7.06 7.06 -18.48
CA GLU A 72 5.96 6.68 -19.37
C GLU A 72 6.36 6.73 -20.85
N ALA A 73 7.09 7.78 -21.26
CA ALA A 73 7.56 7.90 -22.63
C ALA A 73 8.60 6.83 -22.98
N ALA A 74 9.52 6.50 -22.07
CA ALA A 74 10.48 5.41 -22.22
C ALA A 74 9.77 4.06 -22.42
N GLN A 75 8.78 3.76 -21.58
CA GLN A 75 7.98 2.54 -21.70
C GLN A 75 7.23 2.45 -23.03
N LYS A 76 6.58 3.55 -23.46
CA LYS A 76 5.82 3.60 -24.73
C LYS A 76 6.73 3.37 -25.94
N GLU A 77 7.97 3.84 -25.88
CA GLU A 77 8.93 3.73 -26.98
C GLU A 77 9.83 2.48 -26.90
N GLY A 78 9.74 1.71 -25.80
CA GLY A 78 10.64 0.58 -25.55
C GLY A 78 12.11 1.00 -25.40
N ALA A 79 12.35 2.25 -24.99
CA ALA A 79 13.67 2.81 -24.78
C ALA A 79 14.17 2.49 -23.36
N ASP A 80 15.48 2.38 -23.21
CA ASP A 80 16.11 2.25 -21.89
C ASP A 80 15.87 3.53 -21.07
N PHE A 81 15.33 3.37 -19.85
CA PHE A 81 14.99 4.49 -18.98
C PHE A 81 16.22 5.21 -18.48
N ASP A 82 17.27 4.47 -18.11
CA ASP A 82 18.48 5.04 -17.54
C ASP A 82 19.20 5.92 -18.57
N GLU A 83 19.22 5.52 -19.84
CA GLU A 83 19.80 6.33 -20.93
C GLU A 83 18.90 7.50 -21.36
N ARG A 84 17.58 7.31 -21.41
CA ARG A 84 16.65 8.33 -21.91
C ARG A 84 16.36 9.43 -20.88
N CYS A 85 16.25 9.05 -19.61
CA CYS A 85 15.78 9.90 -18.53
C CYS A 85 16.92 10.29 -17.56
N ASP A 86 18.17 10.14 -17.97
CA ASP A 86 19.36 10.44 -17.15
C ASP A 86 19.34 11.89 -16.66
N GLU A 87 19.08 12.85 -17.56
CA GLU A 87 19.09 14.27 -17.24
C GLU A 87 17.96 14.63 -16.27
N VAL A 88 16.77 14.08 -16.51
CA VAL A 88 15.59 14.30 -15.66
C VAL A 88 15.81 13.68 -14.28
N THR A 89 16.38 12.47 -14.22
CA THR A 89 16.76 11.79 -12.98
C THR A 89 17.81 12.59 -12.21
N ALA A 90 18.82 13.13 -12.90
CA ALA A 90 19.85 13.96 -12.30
C ALA A 90 19.28 15.26 -11.74
N ASN A 91 18.30 15.88 -12.42
CA ASN A 91 17.63 17.08 -11.94
C ASN A 91 16.78 16.81 -10.69
N LEU A 92 16.03 15.71 -10.68
CA LEU A 92 15.31 15.27 -9.49
C LEU A 92 16.27 15.03 -8.32
N ARG A 93 17.38 14.32 -8.57
CA ARG A 93 18.37 14.03 -7.54
C ARG A 93 18.97 15.31 -6.94
N LYS A 94 19.38 16.26 -7.78
CA LYS A 94 19.89 17.57 -7.35
C LYS A 94 18.89 18.30 -6.47
N CYS A 95 17.60 18.27 -6.83
CA CYS A 95 16.55 18.87 -6.01
C CYS A 95 16.44 18.16 -4.65
N MET A 96 16.40 16.82 -4.63
CA MET A 96 16.31 16.06 -3.39
C MET A 96 17.53 16.27 -2.48
N ASP A 97 18.73 16.41 -3.04
CA ASP A 97 19.95 16.70 -2.29
C ASP A 97 19.92 18.12 -1.69
N ALA A 98 19.43 19.12 -2.43
CA ALA A 98 19.21 20.48 -1.91
C ALA A 98 18.16 20.51 -0.78
N HIS A 99 17.22 19.56 -0.80
CA HIS A 99 16.17 19.39 0.20
C HIS A 99 16.36 18.13 1.06
N ALA A 100 17.61 17.74 1.33
CA ALA A 100 17.94 16.47 1.96
C ALA A 100 17.24 16.25 3.32
N HIS A 101 17.02 17.31 4.11
CA HIS A 101 16.30 17.20 5.38
C HIS A 101 14.88 16.63 5.24
N TYR A 102 14.22 16.87 4.11
CA TYR A 102 12.90 16.32 3.82
C TYR A 102 13.00 14.90 3.24
N TYR A 103 13.87 14.68 2.24
CA TYR A 103 13.89 13.44 1.45
C TYR A 103 14.74 12.31 2.07
N LEU A 104 15.87 12.63 2.70
CA LEU A 104 16.81 11.62 3.21
C LEU A 104 16.19 10.67 4.25
N PRO A 105 15.36 11.12 5.22
CA PRO A 105 14.77 10.21 6.21
C PRO A 105 13.89 9.13 5.60
N VAL A 106 13.15 9.45 4.53
CA VAL A 106 12.31 8.48 3.82
C VAL A 106 13.17 7.53 3.00
N LEU A 107 14.18 8.04 2.29
CA LEU A 107 15.12 7.21 1.53
C LEU A 107 15.86 6.21 2.44
N LEU A 108 16.32 6.65 3.61
CA LEU A 108 16.99 5.77 4.59
C LEU A 108 16.09 4.64 5.09
N ARG A 109 14.78 4.92 5.27
CA ARG A 109 13.81 3.87 5.62
C ARG A 109 13.60 2.89 4.48
N ALA A 110 13.62 3.38 3.23
CA ALA A 110 13.47 2.53 2.04
C ALA A 110 14.68 1.62 1.79
N VAL A 111 15.91 2.07 2.11
CA VAL A 111 17.15 1.29 1.90
C VAL A 111 17.57 0.45 3.11
N ARG A 112 16.86 0.52 4.24
CA ARG A 112 17.21 -0.25 5.43
C ARG A 112 17.11 -1.75 5.12
N VAL A 113 18.27 -2.39 4.99
CA VAL A 113 18.38 -3.84 4.89
C VAL A 113 18.00 -4.43 6.25
N PRO A 114 16.96 -5.30 6.34
CA PRO A 114 16.67 -5.98 7.59
C PRO A 114 17.82 -6.96 7.89
N GLY A 115 18.73 -6.57 8.80
CA GLY A 115 19.82 -7.43 9.26
C GLY A 115 21.18 -6.77 9.52
N GLU A 116 21.35 -5.46 9.28
CA GLU A 116 22.60 -4.77 9.65
C GLU A 116 22.54 -4.33 11.12
N GLU A 117 23.04 -5.20 11.99
CA GLU A 117 23.31 -4.95 13.41
C GLU A 117 24.61 -4.14 13.53
N VAL A 118 24.55 -2.99 14.20
CA VAL A 118 25.70 -2.13 14.52
C VAL A 118 26.39 -2.58 15.80
#